data_AF-A0A855FRG8-F1
#
_entry.id   AF-A0A855FRG8-F1
#
_cell.length_a   1.000
_cell.length_b   1.000
_cell.length_c   1.000
_cell.angle_alpha   90.00
_cell.angle_beta   90.00
_cell.angle_gamma   90.00
#
_symmetry.space_group_name_H-M   'P 1'
#
loop_
_entity.id
_entity.type
_entity.pdbx_description
1 polymer ?
#
loop_
_entity_poly.entity_id
_entity_poly.type
_entity_poly.pdbx_seq_one_letter_code
_entity_poly.pdbx_strand_id
1 'polypeptide(L)'
;MNCLKFIGSCLVALLPVTTLAASTTVILDEQTLREECSAFSQAGMRECLEKEVVKSQKALQKAEQKALNTLSKWDEKPKYISLAKANLIAANQDFARYRDTQCKFASSLGGAAAGNALEIQRLACVTELNNRRANQLHNATSDLHLK
;
A
#
# COMPACT_ATOMS: atom_id res chain seq x y z
N MET A 1 54.61 -40.46 -17.11
CA MET A 1 55.63 -39.44 -16.81
C MET A 1 55.09 -38.11 -17.30
N ASN A 2 54.89 -37.17 -16.38
CA ASN A 2 54.09 -35.95 -16.52
C ASN A 2 54.72 -34.92 -17.48
N CYS A 3 53.89 -34.12 -18.16
CA CYS A 3 54.29 -32.77 -18.54
C CYS A 3 53.13 -31.78 -18.30
N LEU A 4 53.43 -30.79 -17.47
CA LEU A 4 52.55 -29.79 -16.87
C LEU A 4 51.76 -28.97 -17.91
N LYS A 5 50.48 -28.74 -17.63
CA LYS A 5 49.64 -27.73 -18.32
C LYS A 5 49.81 -26.38 -17.63
N PHE A 6 50.21 -25.36 -18.39
CA PHE A 6 50.29 -23.97 -17.93
C PHE A 6 48.89 -23.42 -17.61
N ILE A 7 48.71 -22.95 -16.37
CA ILE A 7 47.50 -22.30 -15.87
C ILE A 7 47.62 -20.81 -16.18
N GLY A 8 46.87 -20.34 -17.18
CA GLY A 8 46.63 -18.92 -17.41
C GLY A 8 45.47 -18.45 -16.54
N SER A 9 45.77 -17.83 -15.41
CA SER A 9 44.77 -17.26 -14.50
C SER A 9 44.39 -15.84 -14.95
N CYS A 10 43.30 -15.69 -15.69
CA CYS A 10 42.66 -14.39 -15.89
C CYS A 10 41.86 -14.02 -14.63
N LEU A 11 42.41 -13.12 -13.81
CA LEU A 11 41.70 -12.54 -12.68
C LEU A 11 40.73 -11.47 -13.21
N VAL A 12 39.46 -11.84 -13.44
CA VAL A 12 38.40 -10.86 -13.73
C VAL A 12 37.92 -10.29 -12.40
N ALA A 13 38.28 -9.04 -12.13
CA ALA A 13 37.77 -8.30 -10.98
C ALA A 13 36.27 -8.01 -11.19
N LEU A 14 35.41 -8.83 -10.56
CA LEU A 14 33.98 -8.58 -10.44
C LEU A 14 33.77 -7.42 -9.46
N LEU A 15 33.58 -6.21 -9.97
CA LEU A 15 33.10 -5.09 -9.17
C LEU A 15 31.64 -5.34 -8.80
N PRO A 16 31.24 -5.18 -7.52
CA PRO A 16 29.85 -5.32 -7.11
C PRO A 16 29.05 -4.16 -7.69
N VAL A 17 28.09 -4.48 -8.56
CA VAL A 17 27.07 -3.53 -9.00
C VAL A 17 26.19 -3.26 -7.79
N THR A 18 26.32 -2.08 -7.18
CA THR A 18 25.40 -1.64 -6.13
C THR A 18 24.06 -1.33 -6.77
N THR A 19 23.15 -2.29 -6.74
CA THR A 19 21.75 -2.07 -7.13
C THR A 19 21.12 -1.13 -6.10
N LEU A 20 20.76 0.08 -6.52
CA LEU A 20 19.98 0.99 -5.70
C LEU A 20 18.56 0.41 -5.56
N ALA A 21 18.27 -0.23 -4.43
CA ALA A 21 16.93 -0.71 -4.13
C ALA A 21 16.00 0.50 -4.01
N ALA A 22 15.08 0.66 -4.97
CA ALA A 22 13.99 1.61 -4.84
C ALA A 22 13.22 1.27 -3.56
N SER A 23 13.05 2.23 -2.66
CA SER A 23 12.29 2.04 -1.42
C SER A 23 10.84 1.67 -1.76
N THR A 24 10.53 0.38 -1.82
CA THR A 24 9.16 -0.10 -1.87
C THR A 24 8.53 0.22 -0.52
N THR A 25 7.53 1.10 -0.51
CA THR A 25 6.67 1.27 0.66
C THR A 25 6.00 -0.07 0.93
N VAL A 26 6.46 -0.77 1.97
CA VAL A 26 5.87 -2.04 2.40
C VAL A 26 4.46 -1.74 2.89
N ILE A 27 3.47 -2.23 2.16
CA ILE A 27 2.08 -2.15 2.58
C ILE A 27 1.82 -3.37 3.43
N LEU A 28 1.71 -3.14 4.73
CA LEU A 28 1.42 -4.17 5.71
C LEU A 28 0.02 -4.72 5.48
N ASP A 29 -0.10 -6.04 5.55
CA ASP A 29 -1.39 -6.72 5.59
C ASP A 29 -2.01 -6.67 7.00
N GLU A 30 -3.26 -7.09 7.09
CA GLU A 30 -4.05 -7.16 8.30
C GLU A 30 -3.35 -7.90 9.43
N GLN A 31 -2.67 -9.00 9.12
CA GLN A 31 -1.98 -9.80 10.13
C GLN A 31 -0.78 -9.04 10.69
N THR A 32 0.06 -8.52 9.80
CA THR A 32 1.27 -7.77 10.18
C THR A 32 0.91 -6.51 10.97
N LEU A 33 -0.18 -5.81 10.59
CA LEU A 33 -0.68 -4.67 11.35
C LEU A 33 -1.11 -5.02 12.78
N ARG A 34 -1.74 -6.19 12.97
CA ARG A 34 -2.10 -6.67 14.31
C ARG A 34 -0.86 -7.03 15.12
N GLU A 35 0.14 -7.64 14.50
CA GLU A 35 1.41 -8.00 15.13
C GLU A 35 2.21 -6.75 15.55
N GLU A 36 2.27 -5.72 14.72
CA GLU A 36 2.89 -4.44 15.12
C GLU A 36 2.18 -3.78 16.31
N CYS A 37 0.85 -3.93 16.40
CA CYS A 37 0.05 -3.47 17.52
C CYS A 37 -0.04 -4.48 18.68
N SER A 38 0.67 -5.62 18.65
CA SER A 38 0.51 -6.71 19.63
C SER A 38 1.35 -6.56 20.88
N ALA A 39 2.09 -5.46 21.04
CA ALA A 39 2.89 -5.19 22.24
C ALA A 39 2.03 -5.04 23.53
N PHE A 40 0.70 -4.93 23.40
CA PHE A 40 -0.22 -4.65 24.49
C PHE A 40 -1.35 -5.70 24.62
N SER A 41 -2.23 -5.50 25.60
CA SER A 41 -3.50 -6.23 25.73
C SER A 41 -4.40 -6.03 24.50
N GLN A 42 -5.48 -6.79 24.37
CA GLN A 42 -6.46 -6.57 23.29
C GLN A 42 -6.99 -5.12 23.26
N ALA A 43 -7.16 -4.48 24.43
CA ALA A 43 -7.56 -3.08 24.50
C ALA A 43 -6.49 -2.15 23.93
N GLY A 44 -5.22 -2.37 24.27
CA GLY A 44 -4.10 -1.59 23.71
C GLY A 44 -3.90 -1.84 22.21
N MET A 45 -4.12 -3.07 21.74
CA MET A 45 -4.10 -3.40 20.31
C MET A 45 -5.20 -2.64 19.55
N ARG A 46 -6.43 -2.60 20.09
CA ARG A 46 -7.53 -1.81 19.52
C ARG A 46 -7.17 -0.32 19.44
N GLU A 47 -6.67 0.27 20.53
CA GLU A 47 -6.27 1.68 20.56
C GLU A 47 -5.13 2.00 19.58
N CYS A 48 -4.17 1.09 19.42
CA CYS A 48 -3.12 1.20 18.41
C CYS A 48 -3.70 1.20 16.99
N LEU A 49 -4.59 0.25 16.69
CA LEU A 49 -5.21 0.13 15.36
C LEU A 49 -6.17 1.30 15.07
N GLU A 50 -6.84 1.87 16.06
CA GLU A 50 -7.64 3.10 15.89
C GLU A 50 -6.77 4.27 15.41
N LYS A 51 -5.55 4.41 15.95
CA LYS A 51 -4.58 5.43 15.49
C LYS A 51 -4.11 5.15 14.06
N GLU A 52 -3.85 3.89 13.72
CA GLU A 52 -3.46 3.51 12.35
C GLU A 52 -4.60 3.70 11.33
N VAL A 53 -5.87 3.50 11.73
CA VAL A 53 -7.03 3.86 10.89
C VAL A 53 -7.05 5.36 10.61
N VAL A 54 -6.87 6.21 11.62
CA VAL A 54 -6.85 7.68 11.44
C VAL A 54 -5.69 8.09 10.53
N LYS A 55 -4.50 7.51 10.73
CA LYS A 55 -3.31 7.79 9.93
C LYS A 55 -3.48 7.35 8.47
N SER A 56 -3.95 6.12 8.24
CA SER A 56 -4.19 5.57 6.90
C SER A 56 -5.28 6.34 6.16
N GLN A 57 -6.35 6.77 6.86
CA GLN A 57 -7.41 7.60 6.27
C GLN A 57 -6.86 8.96 5.80
N LYS A 58 -6.02 9.62 6.60
CA LYS A 58 -5.35 10.87 6.19
C LYS A 58 -4.40 10.66 5.01
N ALA A 59 -3.67 9.54 5.01
CA ALA A 59 -2.77 9.19 3.91
C ALA A 59 -3.55 8.96 2.60
N LEU A 60 -4.68 8.25 2.67
CA LEU A 60 -5.57 8.02 1.54
C LEU A 60 -6.11 9.36 0.98
N GLN A 61 -6.66 10.23 1.83
CA GLN A 61 -7.16 11.54 1.41
C GLN A 61 -6.07 12.38 0.72
N LYS A 62 -4.85 12.35 1.24
CA LYS A 62 -3.70 13.01 0.64
C LYS A 62 -3.37 12.40 -0.74
N ALA A 63 -3.42 11.08 -0.87
CA ALA A 63 -3.18 10.40 -2.14
C ALA A 63 -4.25 10.71 -3.20
N GLU A 64 -5.53 10.74 -2.80
CA GLU A 64 -6.65 11.13 -3.67
C GLU A 64 -6.50 12.56 -4.19
N GLN A 65 -6.21 13.51 -3.29
CA GLN A 65 -5.99 14.90 -3.70
C GLN A 65 -4.74 15.04 -4.58
N LYS A 66 -3.67 14.31 -4.26
CA LYS A 66 -2.45 14.31 -5.09
C LYS A 66 -2.76 13.78 -6.49
N ALA A 67 -3.51 12.70 -6.63
CA ALA A 67 -3.90 12.15 -7.92
C ALA A 67 -4.74 13.15 -8.75
N LEU A 68 -5.71 13.83 -8.14
CA LEU A 68 -6.48 14.91 -8.80
C LEU A 68 -5.58 16.07 -9.26
N ASN A 69 -4.60 16.44 -8.44
CA ASN A 69 -3.64 17.48 -8.77
C ASN A 69 -2.72 17.05 -9.92
N THR A 70 -2.24 15.80 -9.92
CA THR A 70 -1.43 15.24 -11.01
C THR A 70 -2.21 15.22 -12.32
N LEU A 71 -3.47 14.78 -12.31
CA LEU A 71 -4.33 14.82 -13.50
C LEU A 71 -4.52 16.23 -14.04
N SER A 72 -4.49 17.27 -13.19
CA SER A 72 -4.57 18.66 -13.64
C SER A 72 -3.35 19.11 -14.44
N LYS A 73 -2.20 18.45 -14.23
CA LYS A 73 -0.93 18.73 -14.89
C LYS A 73 -0.62 17.76 -16.02
N TRP A 74 -1.45 16.73 -16.21
CA TRP A 74 -1.28 15.74 -17.27
C TRP A 74 -1.28 16.42 -18.64
N ASP A 75 -0.26 16.13 -19.47
CA ASP A 75 -0.12 16.65 -20.83
C ASP A 75 -1.07 15.97 -21.81
N GLU A 76 -2.36 16.25 -21.63
CA GLU A 76 -3.43 15.72 -22.44
C GLU A 76 -4.50 16.79 -22.71
N LYS A 77 -5.34 16.55 -23.71
CA LYS A 77 -6.48 17.40 -24.07
C LYS A 77 -7.45 17.55 -22.88
N PRO A 78 -7.98 18.77 -22.64
CA PRO A 78 -8.82 19.06 -21.48
C PRO A 78 -9.99 18.10 -21.27
N LYS A 79 -10.62 17.62 -22.35
CA LYS A 79 -11.76 16.68 -22.26
C LYS A 79 -11.40 15.36 -21.57
N TYR A 80 -10.19 14.82 -21.81
CA TYR A 80 -9.77 13.56 -21.22
C TYR A 80 -9.31 13.74 -19.78
N ILE A 81 -8.67 14.88 -19.46
CA ILE A 81 -8.36 15.27 -18.08
C ILE A 81 -9.65 15.33 -17.23
N SER A 82 -10.68 16.01 -17.74
CA SER A 82 -11.97 16.13 -17.06
C SER A 82 -12.64 14.78 -16.85
N LEU A 83 -12.63 13.92 -17.87
CA LEU A 83 -13.17 12.56 -17.77
C LEU A 83 -12.42 11.72 -16.73
N ALA A 84 -11.08 11.74 -16.74
CA ALA A 84 -10.27 11.00 -15.79
C ALA A 84 -10.51 11.45 -14.34
N LYS A 85 -10.65 12.75 -14.10
CA LYS A 85 -10.99 13.29 -12.77
C LYS A 85 -12.38 12.85 -12.31
N ALA A 86 -13.38 12.90 -13.18
CA ALA A 86 -14.74 12.44 -12.86
C ALA A 86 -14.75 10.95 -12.49
N ASN A 87 -14.03 10.12 -13.27
CA ASN A 87 -13.88 8.70 -12.98
C ASN A 87 -13.13 8.45 -11.66
N LEU A 88 -12.08 9.22 -11.35
CA LEU A 88 -11.38 9.11 -10.08
C LEU A 88 -12.29 9.44 -8.89
N ILE A 89 -13.09 10.50 -8.99
CA ILE A 89 -14.05 10.87 -7.94
C ILE A 89 -15.07 9.74 -7.70
N ALA A 90 -15.65 9.19 -8.78
CA ALA A 90 -16.57 8.07 -8.68
C ALA A 90 -15.90 6.83 -8.07
N ALA A 91 -14.71 6.48 -8.54
CA ALA A 91 -13.95 5.34 -8.03
C ALA A 91 -13.59 5.46 -6.55
N ASN A 92 -13.33 6.68 -6.04
CA ASN A 92 -13.06 6.90 -4.61
C ASN A 92 -14.33 6.67 -3.75
N GLN A 93 -15.50 7.07 -4.26
CA GLN A 93 -16.78 6.80 -3.58
C GLN A 93 -17.10 5.30 -3.56
N ASP A 94 -16.87 4.60 -4.68
CA ASP A 94 -17.04 3.14 -4.76
C ASP A 94 -16.07 2.41 -3.85
N PHE A 95 -14.81 2.86 -3.79
CA PHE A 95 -13.80 2.28 -2.92
C PHE A 95 -14.20 2.38 -1.44
N ALA A 96 -14.73 3.53 -0.99
CA ALA A 96 -15.19 3.69 0.39
C ALA A 96 -16.29 2.66 0.72
N ARG A 97 -17.26 2.47 -0.18
CA ARG A 97 -18.30 1.45 -0.03
C ARG A 97 -17.71 0.03 0.02
N TYR A 98 -16.80 -0.28 -0.91
CA TYR A 98 -16.12 -1.58 -0.96
C TYR A 98 -15.35 -1.87 0.33
N ARG A 99 -14.57 -0.91 0.83
CA ARG A 99 -13.80 -1.06 2.05
C ARG A 99 -14.71 -1.39 3.24
N ASP A 100 -15.81 -0.64 3.38
CA ASP A 100 -16.71 -0.80 4.51
C ASP A 100 -17.44 -2.16 4.46
N THR A 101 -17.88 -2.61 3.27
CA THR A 101 -18.52 -3.93 3.11
C THR A 101 -17.52 -5.08 3.26
N GLN A 102 -16.32 -4.95 2.69
CA GLN A 102 -15.26 -5.95 2.80
C GLN A 102 -14.80 -6.13 4.24
N CYS A 103 -14.57 -5.04 4.98
CA CYS A 103 -14.11 -5.14 6.37
C CYS A 103 -15.22 -5.59 7.33
N LYS A 104 -16.49 -5.33 7.00
CA LYS A 104 -17.62 -5.93 7.72
C LYS A 104 -17.70 -7.44 7.46
N PHE A 105 -17.45 -7.89 6.23
CA PHE A 105 -17.37 -9.31 5.93
C PHE A 105 -16.20 -9.95 6.69
N ALA A 106 -15.01 -9.36 6.65
CA ALA A 106 -13.83 -9.88 7.35
C ALA A 106 -14.10 -10.07 8.86
N SER A 107 -14.68 -9.07 9.54
CA SER A 107 -15.03 -9.18 10.96
C SER A 107 -16.24 -10.09 11.24
N SER A 108 -17.03 -10.48 10.25
CA SER A 108 -18.11 -11.47 10.41
C SER A 108 -17.61 -12.92 10.49
N LEU A 109 -16.34 -13.16 10.14
CA LEU A 109 -15.75 -14.50 10.14
C LEU A 109 -15.37 -15.02 11.53
N GLY A 110 -15.60 -14.24 12.59
CA GLY A 110 -15.43 -14.69 13.99
C GLY A 110 -16.76 -15.02 14.66
N GLY A 111 -16.73 -15.99 15.58
CA GLY A 111 -17.91 -16.40 16.36
C GLY A 111 -18.32 -15.36 17.40
N ALA A 112 -19.53 -15.51 17.97
CA ALA A 112 -20.09 -14.56 18.95
C ALA A 112 -19.22 -14.34 20.21
N ALA A 113 -18.39 -15.33 20.58
CA ALA A 113 -17.46 -15.23 21.70
C ALA A 113 -16.19 -14.39 21.41
N ALA A 114 -15.99 -13.95 20.17
CA ALA A 114 -14.78 -13.25 19.75
C ALA A 114 -14.65 -11.81 20.31
N GLY A 115 -15.75 -11.20 20.78
CA GLY A 115 -15.72 -9.90 21.45
C GLY A 115 -14.93 -8.83 20.69
N ASN A 116 -13.96 -8.19 21.36
CA ASN A 116 -13.10 -7.14 20.78
C ASN A 116 -12.21 -7.61 19.62
N ALA A 117 -12.00 -8.92 19.44
CA ALA A 117 -11.19 -9.44 18.34
C ALA A 117 -11.81 -9.12 16.96
N LEU A 118 -13.15 -9.04 16.87
CA LEU A 118 -13.83 -8.68 15.63
C LEU A 118 -13.54 -7.23 15.23
N GLU A 119 -13.51 -6.33 16.21
CA GLU A 119 -13.22 -4.92 15.98
C GLU A 119 -11.74 -4.70 15.65
N ILE A 120 -10.83 -5.41 16.33
CA ILE A 120 -9.40 -5.45 15.99
C ILE A 120 -9.22 -5.88 14.52
N GLN A 121 -9.89 -6.94 14.08
CA GLN A 121 -9.83 -7.40 12.69
C GLN A 121 -10.37 -6.34 11.72
N ARG A 122 -11.52 -5.74 12.03
CA ARG A 122 -12.12 -4.68 11.21
C ARG A 122 -11.18 -3.48 11.05
N LEU A 123 -10.56 -3.02 12.14
CA LEU A 123 -9.65 -1.87 12.13
C LEU A 123 -8.37 -2.16 11.32
N ALA A 124 -7.82 -3.36 11.45
CA ALA A 124 -6.68 -3.80 10.64
C ALA A 124 -7.05 -3.83 9.15
N CYS A 125 -8.23 -4.36 8.79
CA CYS A 125 -8.72 -4.41 7.40
C CYS A 125 -8.84 -3.01 6.80
N VAL A 126 -9.47 -2.08 7.53
CA VAL A 126 -9.63 -0.70 7.07
C VAL A 126 -8.27 -0.05 6.82
N THR A 127 -7.31 -0.27 7.72
CA THR A 127 -5.96 0.27 7.62
C THR A 127 -5.22 -0.29 6.40
N GLU A 128 -5.24 -1.60 6.20
CA GLU A 128 -4.63 -2.26 5.04
C GLU A 128 -5.22 -1.69 3.74
N LEU A 129 -6.55 -1.69 3.60
CA LEU A 129 -7.20 -1.27 2.36
C LEU A 129 -6.95 0.22 2.05
N ASN A 130 -6.96 1.08 3.06
CA ASN A 130 -6.61 2.50 2.90
C ASN A 130 -5.17 2.65 2.36
N ASN A 131 -4.21 1.94 2.96
CA ASN A 131 -2.81 1.99 2.56
C ASN A 131 -2.59 1.43 1.15
N ARG A 132 -3.22 0.29 0.82
CA ARG A 132 -3.19 -0.30 -0.53
C ARG A 132 -3.75 0.66 -1.57
N ARG A 133 -4.91 1.28 -1.30
CA ARG A 133 -5.52 2.23 -2.22
C ARG A 133 -4.67 3.47 -2.43
N ALA A 134 -4.08 4.02 -1.38
CA ALA A 134 -3.17 5.16 -1.49
C ALA A 134 -1.98 4.85 -2.43
N ASN A 135 -1.41 3.66 -2.32
CA ASN A 135 -0.33 3.20 -3.21
C ASN A 135 -0.81 2.96 -4.65
N GLN A 136 -2.00 2.37 -4.83
CA GLN A 136 -2.58 2.21 -6.17
C GLN A 136 -2.76 3.55 -6.88
N LEU A 137 -3.25 4.58 -6.19
CA LEU A 137 -3.40 5.93 -6.74
C LEU A 137 -2.05 6.56 -7.08
N HIS A 138 -1.03 6.32 -6.23
CA HIS A 138 0.32 6.78 -6.51
C HIS A 138 0.86 6.15 -7.80
N ASN A 139 0.80 4.83 -7.94
CA ASN A 139 1.29 4.10 -9.09
C ASN A 139 0.50 4.42 -10.37
N ALA A 140 -0.83 4.54 -10.28
CA ALA A 140 -1.66 4.87 -11.43
C ALA A 140 -1.38 6.27 -12.01
N THR A 141 -0.75 7.15 -11.22
CA THR A 141 -0.43 8.51 -11.64
C THR A 141 1.07 8.77 -11.80
N SER A 142 1.95 7.80 -11.53
CA SER A 142 3.40 7.97 -11.64
C SER A 142 3.86 8.09 -13.09
N ASP A 143 3.16 7.44 -14.01
CA ASP A 143 3.59 7.28 -15.41
C ASP A 143 2.94 8.33 -16.33
N LEU A 144 2.17 9.26 -15.77
CA LEU A 144 1.56 10.35 -16.54
C LEU A 144 2.62 11.37 -16.96
N HIS A 145 2.72 11.63 -18.26
CA HIS A 145 3.53 12.73 -18.77
C HIS A 145 2.92 14.08 -18.36
N LEU A 146 3.68 14.93 -17.67
CA LEU A 146 3.18 16.20 -17.18
C LEU A 146 3.64 17.37 -18.07
N LYS A 147 2.84 18.43 -18.09
CA LYS A 147 3.16 19.71 -18.73
C LYS A 147 4.27 20.47 -18.00
#